data_AF-A0A496A184-F1
#
_entry.id   AF-A0A496A184-F1
#
_cell.length_a   1.000
_cell.length_b   1.000
_cell.length_c   1.000
_cell.angle_alpha   90.00
_cell.angle_beta   90.00
_cell.angle_gamma   90.00
#
_symmetry.space_group_name_H-M   'P 1'
#
loop_
_entity.id
_entity.type
_entity.pdbx_description
1 polymer ?
#
loop_
_entity_poly.entity_id
_entity_poly.type
_entity_poly.pdbx_seq_one_letter_code
_entity_poly.pdbx_strand_id
1 'polypeptide(L)'
;MKIYRTWHAFLIEQLAEEESVSGYLDAVIEEYQVHKNLAIIQLALQYVVEAKGGISALAKKIDIEPHLLSEVSDSTKTPKIDPLSTVLNALGCQLSIAPLSSTNLQLEDTTEDSSVASPELVTSNPKLDEHHVSTEEG
;
A
#
# COMPACT_ATOMS: atom_id res chain seq x y z
N MET A 1 18.61 -14.73 23.84
CA MET A 1 18.20 -14.73 22.42
C MET A 1 16.82 -14.10 22.35
N LYS A 2 16.64 -12.95 21.69
CA LYS A 2 15.31 -12.33 21.54
C LYS A 2 14.57 -13.07 20.43
N ILE A 3 13.40 -13.61 20.73
CA ILE A 3 12.50 -14.22 19.75
C ILE A 3 11.57 -13.11 19.28
N TYR A 4 11.67 -12.71 18.01
CA TYR A 4 10.76 -11.75 17.41
C TYR A 4 9.60 -12.53 16.78
N ARG A 5 8.37 -12.08 17.03
CA ARG A 5 7.19 -12.61 16.33
C ARG A 5 7.21 -12.18 14.87
N THR A 6 6.68 -13.02 13.99
CA THR A 6 6.49 -12.66 12.58
C THR A 6 5.36 -11.65 12.44
N TRP A 7 5.39 -10.85 11.36
CA TRP A 7 4.30 -9.94 11.01
C TRP A 7 2.97 -10.69 10.89
N HIS A 8 2.96 -11.83 10.20
CA HIS A 8 1.77 -12.68 10.03
C HIS A 8 1.17 -13.08 11.38
N ALA A 9 1.97 -13.63 12.30
CA ALA A 9 1.47 -14.07 13.59
C ALA A 9 0.89 -12.92 14.43
N PHE A 10 1.53 -11.75 14.38
CA PHE A 10 1.00 -10.54 15.01
C PHE A 10 -0.33 -10.10 14.39
N LEU A 11 -0.44 -10.11 13.07
CA LEU A 11 -1.63 -9.68 12.37
C LEU A 11 -2.83 -10.60 12.67
N ILE A 12 -2.61 -11.92 12.67
CA ILE A 12 -3.63 -12.91 13.02
C ILE A 12 -4.14 -12.70 14.46
N GLU A 13 -3.23 -12.42 15.41
CA GLU A 13 -3.59 -12.13 16.81
C GLU A 13 -4.48 -10.87 16.91
N GLN A 14 -4.11 -9.79 16.21
CA GLN A 14 -4.89 -8.54 16.21
C GLN A 14 -6.28 -8.72 15.59
N LEU A 15 -6.38 -9.46 14.48
CA LEU A 15 -7.64 -9.67 13.74
C LEU A 15 -8.61 -10.64 14.44
N ALA A 16 -8.20 -11.28 15.53
CA ALA A 16 -9.09 -12.09 16.36
C ALA A 16 -10.21 -11.23 16.97
N GLU A 17 -9.91 -9.99 17.35
CA GLU A 17 -10.87 -9.00 17.87
C GLU A 17 -11.70 -8.40 16.74
N GLU A 18 -13.00 -8.14 16.96
CA GLU A 18 -13.89 -7.59 15.92
C GLU A 18 -13.59 -6.12 15.60
N GLU A 19 -13.25 -5.31 16.60
CA GLU A 19 -12.94 -3.88 16.43
C GLU A 19 -11.71 -3.65 15.53
N SER A 20 -10.75 -4.57 15.53
CA SER A 20 -9.53 -4.46 14.71
C SER A 20 -9.77 -4.80 13.24
N VAL A 21 -10.85 -5.51 12.90
CA VAL A 21 -11.12 -5.94 11.52
C VAL A 21 -11.55 -4.77 10.64
N SER A 22 -12.40 -3.87 11.15
CA SER A 22 -12.92 -2.76 10.36
C SER A 22 -11.82 -1.79 9.94
N GLY A 23 -10.99 -1.34 10.89
CA GLY A 23 -9.86 -0.45 10.60
C GLY A 23 -8.82 -1.07 9.68
N TYR A 24 -8.58 -2.38 9.81
CA TYR A 24 -7.68 -3.10 8.91
C TYR A 24 -8.23 -3.16 7.48
N LEU A 25 -9.52 -3.52 7.31
CA LEU A 25 -10.14 -3.63 6.00
C LEU A 25 -10.30 -2.25 5.33
N ASP A 26 -10.55 -1.19 6.10
CA ASP A 26 -10.63 0.17 5.58
C ASP A 26 -9.27 0.60 4.97
N ALA A 27 -8.18 0.42 5.71
CA ALA A 27 -6.83 0.69 5.21
C ALA A 27 -6.48 -0.13 3.95
N VAL A 28 -6.96 -1.37 3.86
CA VAL A 28 -6.78 -2.22 2.68
C VAL A 28 -7.55 -1.68 1.46
N ILE A 29 -8.76 -1.15 1.66
CA ILE A 29 -9.54 -0.54 0.58
C ILE A 29 -8.88 0.77 0.11
N GLU A 30 -8.33 1.58 1.02
CA GLU A 30 -7.55 2.77 0.67
C GLU A 30 -6.33 2.40 -0.19
N GLU A 31 -5.55 1.41 0.23
CA GLU A 31 -4.38 0.92 -0.52
C GLU A 31 -4.77 0.41 -1.92
N TYR A 32 -5.86 -0.34 -2.02
CA TYR A 32 -6.41 -0.77 -3.30
C TYR A 32 -6.81 0.41 -4.19
N GLN A 33 -7.40 1.46 -3.62
CA GLN A 33 -7.80 2.63 -4.40
C GLN A 33 -6.60 3.38 -4.99
N VAL A 34 -5.48 3.43 -4.30
CA VAL A 34 -4.23 4.06 -4.77
C VAL A 34 -3.54 3.17 -5.82
N HIS A 35 -3.29 1.90 -5.50
CA HIS A 35 -2.42 1.04 -6.30
C HIS A 35 -3.16 0.12 -7.28
N LYS A 36 -4.49 0.08 -7.22
CA LYS A 36 -5.37 -0.79 -8.04
C LYS A 36 -4.99 -2.28 -8.00
N ASN A 37 -4.37 -2.71 -6.90
CA ASN A 37 -3.92 -4.09 -6.72
C ASN A 37 -4.95 -4.92 -5.97
N LEU A 38 -5.74 -5.70 -6.71
CA LEU A 38 -6.79 -6.54 -6.15
C LEU A 38 -6.28 -7.62 -5.18
N ALA A 39 -5.04 -8.09 -5.36
CA ALA A 39 -4.46 -9.14 -4.53
C ALA A 39 -4.39 -8.75 -3.05
N ILE A 40 -4.32 -7.44 -2.75
CA ILE A 40 -4.27 -6.92 -1.38
C ILE A 40 -5.61 -7.16 -0.66
N ILE A 41 -6.75 -6.94 -1.34
CA ILE A 41 -8.08 -7.20 -0.76
C ILE A 41 -8.25 -8.70 -0.50
N GLN A 42 -7.89 -9.54 -1.47
CA GLN A 42 -8.02 -11.00 -1.35
C GLN A 42 -7.17 -11.55 -0.21
N LEU A 43 -5.92 -11.10 -0.11
CA LEU A 43 -5.01 -11.49 0.95
C LEU A 43 -5.51 -11.04 2.34
N ALA A 44 -6.01 -9.81 2.43
CA ALA A 44 -6.58 -9.29 3.67
C ALA A 44 -7.78 -10.12 4.15
N LEU A 45 -8.68 -10.49 3.23
CA LEU A 45 -9.80 -11.37 3.55
C LEU A 45 -9.34 -12.75 4.00
N GLN A 46 -8.27 -13.29 3.40
CA GLN A 46 -7.71 -14.56 3.83
C GLN A 46 -7.14 -14.49 5.25
N TYR A 47 -6.47 -13.39 5.62
CA TYR A 47 -5.99 -13.18 6.99
C TYR A 47 -7.13 -13.02 8.00
N VAL A 48 -8.19 -12.30 7.65
CA VAL A 48 -9.39 -12.21 8.50
C VAL A 48 -10.02 -13.58 8.68
N VAL A 49 -10.18 -14.35 7.60
CA VAL A 49 -10.69 -15.73 7.64
C VAL A 49 -9.84 -16.60 8.56
N GLU A 50 -8.51 -16.56 8.41
CA GLU A 50 -7.57 -17.32 9.25
C GLU A 50 -7.70 -16.94 10.73
N ALA A 51 -7.73 -15.64 11.04
CA ALA A 51 -7.88 -15.13 12.40
C ALA A 51 -9.21 -15.50 13.06
N LYS A 52 -10.27 -15.71 12.27
CA LYS A 52 -11.59 -16.15 12.75
C LYS A 52 -11.74 -17.68 12.78
N GLY A 53 -10.66 -18.43 12.63
CA GLY A 53 -10.65 -19.90 12.73
C GLY A 53 -10.91 -20.63 11.41
N GLY A 54 -10.75 -19.93 10.27
CA GLY A 54 -10.91 -20.46 8.92
C GLY A 54 -12.32 -20.31 8.34
N ILE A 55 -12.47 -20.66 7.05
CA ILE A 55 -13.70 -20.44 6.27
C ILE A 55 -14.92 -21.09 6.94
N SER A 56 -14.79 -22.33 7.39
CA SER A 56 -15.93 -23.06 7.98
C SER A 56 -16.38 -22.48 9.32
N ALA A 57 -15.43 -22.05 10.16
CA ALA A 57 -15.73 -21.43 11.45
C ALA A 57 -16.38 -20.06 11.24
N LEU A 58 -15.81 -19.26 10.34
CA LEU A 58 -16.33 -17.94 10.01
C LEU A 58 -17.73 -18.04 9.39
N ALA A 59 -17.93 -18.88 8.36
CA ALA A 59 -19.21 -19.11 7.70
C ALA A 59 -20.33 -19.43 8.69
N LYS A 60 -20.07 -20.32 9.66
CA LYS A 60 -21.03 -20.66 10.72
C LYS A 60 -21.28 -19.52 11.69
N LYS A 61 -20.23 -18.77 12.06
CA LYS A 61 -20.34 -17.66 13.02
C LYS A 61 -21.22 -16.53 12.46
N ILE A 62 -21.11 -16.27 11.16
CA ILE A 62 -21.75 -15.11 10.52
C ILE A 62 -22.91 -15.48 9.59
N ASP A 63 -23.34 -16.74 9.63
CA ASP A 63 -24.47 -17.32 8.87
C ASP A 63 -24.44 -17.02 7.37
N ILE A 64 -23.29 -17.27 6.74
CA ILE A 64 -23.13 -17.15 5.28
C ILE A 64 -22.68 -18.45 4.65
N GLU A 65 -23.10 -18.66 3.40
CA GLU A 65 -22.69 -19.82 2.60
C GLU A 65 -21.15 -19.84 2.43
N PRO A 66 -20.46 -20.95 2.74
CA PRO A 66 -19.00 -21.06 2.61
C PRO A 66 -18.48 -20.78 1.19
N HIS A 67 -19.31 -21.00 0.17
CA HIS A 67 -18.99 -20.68 -1.22
C HIS A 67 -18.80 -19.17 -1.42
N LEU A 68 -19.63 -18.33 -0.79
CA LEU A 68 -19.54 -16.88 -0.89
C LEU A 68 -18.22 -16.36 -0.32
N LEU A 69 -17.78 -16.88 0.84
CA LEU A 69 -16.45 -16.58 1.39
C LEU A 69 -15.32 -17.02 0.45
N SER A 70 -15.43 -18.24 -0.08
CA SER A 70 -14.42 -18.79 -0.98
C SER A 70 -14.32 -17.99 -2.28
N GLU A 71 -15.44 -17.48 -2.80
CA GLU A 71 -15.48 -16.67 -4.03
C GLU A 71 -14.81 -15.30 -3.85
N VAL A 72 -15.01 -14.64 -2.71
CA VAL A 72 -14.42 -13.32 -2.44
C VAL A 72 -12.93 -13.43 -2.06
N SER A 73 -12.51 -14.55 -1.47
CA SER A 73 -11.10 -14.86 -1.18
C SER A 73 -10.33 -15.51 -2.34
N ASP A 74 -10.98 -15.83 -3.46
CA ASP A 74 -10.33 -16.46 -4.62
C ASP A 74 -9.44 -15.43 -5.35
N SER A 75 -8.12 -15.69 -5.34
CA SER A 75 -7.12 -14.81 -5.96
C SER A 75 -7.27 -14.67 -7.48
N THR A 76 -8.03 -15.55 -8.12
CA THR A 76 -8.22 -15.56 -9.58
C THR A 76 -9.39 -14.71 -10.08
N LYS A 77 -10.22 -14.18 -9.18
CA LYS A 77 -11.46 -13.47 -9.55
C LYS A 77 -11.63 -12.16 -8.81
N THR A 78 -12.10 -11.14 -9.54
CA THR A 78 -12.56 -9.89 -8.95
C THR A 78 -13.85 -10.14 -8.17
N PRO A 79 -13.89 -9.87 -6.85
CA PRO A 79 -15.12 -9.97 -6.09
C PRO A 79 -16.16 -9.03 -6.67
N LYS A 80 -17.34 -9.57 -6.96
CA LYS A 80 -18.50 -8.72 -7.26
C LYS A 80 -18.90 -7.95 -6.01
N ILE A 81 -19.58 -6.82 -6.21
CA ILE A 81 -20.01 -5.95 -5.10
C ILE A 81 -20.95 -6.71 -4.14
N ASP A 82 -21.91 -7.50 -4.64
CA ASP A 82 -22.87 -8.17 -3.74
C ASP A 82 -22.21 -9.23 -2.84
N PRO A 83 -21.37 -10.16 -3.36
CA PRO A 83 -20.58 -11.07 -2.54
C PRO A 83 -19.67 -10.35 -1.54
N LEU A 84 -18.94 -9.32 -1.99
CA LEU A 84 -18.04 -8.56 -1.12
C LEU A 84 -18.83 -7.85 -0.01
N SER A 85 -19.93 -7.18 -0.34
CA SER A 85 -20.79 -6.52 0.63
C SER A 85 -21.40 -7.50 1.62
N THR A 86 -21.79 -8.69 1.16
CA THR A 86 -22.33 -9.75 2.04
C THR A 86 -21.29 -10.18 3.06
N VAL A 87 -20.06 -10.46 2.61
CA VAL A 87 -18.96 -10.85 3.49
C VAL A 87 -18.59 -9.73 4.46
N LEU A 88 -18.51 -8.48 4.00
CA LEU A 88 -18.19 -7.33 4.85
C LEU A 88 -19.27 -7.11 5.92
N ASN A 89 -20.55 -7.13 5.56
CA ASN A 89 -21.67 -6.96 6.49
C ASN A 89 -21.64 -8.02 7.59
N ALA A 90 -21.35 -9.26 7.20
CA ALA A 90 -21.24 -10.39 8.10
C ALA A 90 -20.03 -10.27 9.05
N LEU A 91 -18.99 -9.52 8.66
CA LEU A 91 -17.86 -9.12 9.49
C LEU A 91 -18.11 -7.83 10.30
N GLY A 92 -19.32 -7.28 10.27
CA GLY A 92 -19.66 -6.02 10.97
C GLY A 92 -19.18 -4.76 10.25
N CYS A 93 -18.80 -4.86 8.97
CA CYS A 93 -18.31 -3.76 8.14
C CYS A 93 -19.31 -3.43 7.03
N GLN A 94 -19.32 -2.21 6.51
CA GLN A 94 -20.13 -1.86 5.34
C GLN A 94 -19.33 -1.04 4.34
N LEU A 95 -19.65 -1.16 3.04
CA LEU A 95 -19.13 -0.25 2.03
C LEU A 95 -19.87 1.08 2.11
N SER A 96 -19.13 2.19 2.01
CA SER A 96 -19.67 3.54 2.03
C SER A 96 -19.10 4.36 0.88
N ILE A 97 -19.84 5.37 0.46
CA ILE A 97 -19.40 6.35 -0.53
C ILE A 97 -18.99 7.61 0.22
N ALA A 98 -17.76 8.07 -0.02
CA ALA A 98 -17.25 9.33 0.50
C ALA A 98 -16.79 10.22 -0.66
N PRO A 99 -16.82 11.57 -0.50
CA PRO A 99 -16.19 12.47 -1.44
C PRO A 99 -14.70 12.14 -1.60
N LEU A 100 -14.17 12.26 -2.82
CA LEU A 100 -12.73 12.16 -3.03
C LEU A 100 -12.07 13.38 -2.38
N SER A 101 -11.26 13.14 -1.34
CA SER A 101 -10.34 14.15 -0.83
C SER A 101 -9.36 14.48 -1.96
N SER A 102 -9.29 15.75 -2.36
CA SER A 102 -8.51 16.25 -3.50
C SER A 102 -6.98 16.18 -3.31
N THR A 103 -6.47 15.19 -2.60
CA THR A 103 -5.07 15.12 -2.19
C THR A 103 -4.44 13.84 -2.76
N ASN A 104 -3.52 14.05 -3.71
CA ASN A 104 -2.70 13.08 -4.44
C ASN A 104 -3.33 12.32 -5.61
N LEU A 105 -3.62 13.05 -6.69
CA LEU A 105 -3.36 12.56 -8.04
C LEU A 105 -1.94 12.98 -8.44
N GLN A 106 -0.90 12.28 -7.95
CA GLN A 106 0.37 12.25 -8.68
C GLN A 106 0.24 11.14 -9.73
N LEU A 107 -0.32 11.53 -10.88
CA LEU A 107 -0.08 10.83 -12.13
C LEU A 107 1.43 10.92 -12.38
N GLU A 108 2.12 9.79 -12.27
CA GLU A 108 3.43 9.63 -12.90
C GLU A 108 3.22 9.68 -14.42
N ASP A 109 3.24 10.89 -14.97
CA ASP A 109 3.45 11.11 -16.39
C ASP A 109 4.95 10.93 -16.66
N THR A 110 5.39 9.68 -16.76
CA THR A 110 6.69 9.35 -17.34
C THR A 110 6.57 9.48 -18.86
N THR A 111 6.59 10.72 -19.36
CA THR A 111 7.09 11.02 -20.70
C THR A 111 8.41 11.76 -20.54
N GLU A 112 9.48 11.03 -20.24
CA GLU A 112 10.81 11.48 -20.62
C GLU A 112 10.97 11.24 -22.12
N ASP A 113 10.70 12.27 -22.91
CA ASP A 113 11.32 12.43 -24.22
C ASP A 113 12.00 13.81 -24.27
N SER A 114 13.33 13.77 -24.18
CA SER A 114 14.32 14.60 -24.87
C SER A 114 14.06 16.12 -25.05
N SER A 115 14.91 16.96 -24.44
CA SER A 115 15.71 17.96 -25.18
C SER A 115 16.52 18.89 -24.25
N VAL A 116 17.84 18.63 -24.20
CA VAL A 116 19.00 19.56 -24.20
C VAL A 116 18.75 21.05 -23.85
N ALA A 117 19.38 21.52 -22.76
CA ALA A 117 20.25 22.71 -22.76
C ALA A 117 20.96 22.88 -21.39
N SER A 118 22.29 22.73 -21.39
CA SER A 118 23.18 23.06 -20.27
C SER A 118 23.15 24.54 -19.91
N PRO A 119 23.35 24.91 -18.64
CA PRO A 119 23.96 26.19 -18.29
C PRO A 119 25.34 26.00 -17.66
N GLU A 120 26.28 26.81 -18.13
CA GLU A 120 27.69 26.83 -17.76
C GLU A 120 27.97 27.21 -16.30
N LEU A 121 29.16 26.78 -15.88
CA LEU A 121 29.79 26.90 -14.58
C LEU A 121 30.19 28.35 -14.23
N VAL A 122 29.78 28.83 -13.06
CA VAL A 122 30.45 29.89 -12.28
C VAL A 122 30.16 29.51 -10.81
N THR A 123 31.08 29.36 -9.87
CA THR A 123 32.19 30.19 -9.43
C THR A 123 33.09 29.31 -8.55
N SER A 124 34.41 29.52 -8.58
CA SER A 124 35.25 29.46 -7.39
C SER A 124 36.65 29.93 -7.77
N ASN A 125 37.04 31.08 -7.26
CA ASN A 125 38.38 31.63 -7.39
C ASN A 125 38.87 31.93 -5.95
N PRO A 126 40.05 31.46 -5.53
CA PRO A 126 40.78 32.10 -4.46
C PRO A 126 42.09 32.70 -4.97
N LYS A 127 42.09 34.04 -5.01
CA LYS A 127 43.09 34.99 -4.52
C LYS A 127 44.60 34.65 -4.63
N LEU A 128 45.24 35.36 -5.57
CA LEU A 128 46.48 36.16 -5.45
C LEU A 128 47.61 35.65 -4.54
N ASP A 129 48.74 35.30 -5.17
CA ASP A 129 50.02 35.90 -4.81
C ASP A 129 50.83 36.16 -6.09
N GLU A 130 51.12 37.43 -6.34
CA GLU A 130 52.01 37.90 -7.39
C GLU A 130 53.46 37.78 -6.89
N HIS A 131 54.39 37.38 -7.75
CA HIS A 131 55.69 38.05 -7.97
C HIS A 131 56.57 37.17 -8.85
N HIS A 132 56.65 37.53 -10.13
CA HIS A 132 57.75 37.15 -11.01
C HIS A 132 58.19 38.39 -11.78
N VAL A 133 59.39 38.88 -11.47
CA VAL A 133 60.18 39.92 -12.18
C VAL A 133 61.53 39.87 -11.49
N SER A 134 62.70 39.92 -12.10
CA SER A 134 63.23 39.81 -13.46
C SER A 134 64.74 39.68 -13.23
N THR A 135 65.47 38.93 -14.05
CA THR A 135 66.86 39.32 -14.37
C THR A 135 67.25 38.76 -15.72
N GLU A 136 67.64 39.67 -16.62
CA GLU A 136 68.44 39.44 -17.81
C GLU A 136 69.81 38.82 -17.46
N GLU A 137 70.47 38.16 -18.41
CA GLU A 137 71.63 38.72 -19.12
C GLU A 137 72.41 37.62 -19.88
N GLY A 138 72.96 38.01 -21.04
CA GLY A 138 74.28 37.55 -21.52
C GLY A 138 74.31 36.40 -22.51
#